data_AF-A0A024TP34-F1
#
_entry.id   AF-A0A024TP34-F1
#
_cell.length_a   1.000
_cell.length_b   1.000
_cell.length_c   1.000
_cell.angle_alpha   90.00
_cell.angle_beta   90.00
_cell.angle_gamma   90.00
#
_symmetry.space_group_name_H-M   'P 1'
#
loop_
_entity.id
_entity.type
_entity.pdbx_description
1 polymer ?
#
loop_
_entity_poly.entity_id
_entity_poly.type
_entity_poly.pdbx_seq_one_letter_code
_entity_poly.pdbx_strand_id
1 'polypeptide(L)'
;MFHNQVPKPALDSNMTTDDGPAVASVAFIKRLCECKCPLFTKKYLRPHRTNGSKVLRCFPHCCPQHTESPFCVSSLGVRVAGSVDFLQHCIVLLHFEASYERPIVCGDLMDEHAIEIALRTETNPRGEWIPTQVVAVEDDHVVYEYNAEAESGWNYRWLGGSSTQQRRCWHCIKAYVLTRVQRATGPSHLRVIAIVQSPPFVVMSYRRACKSCQKKSTADPVLSATSREACECEGMYRLSDSHLDEIISTGATRMTILPDLDAASPRVATMGDASDPAVMERHLGLLYAALTNCTINVTTDAALIQFGLQRCRACGISNAQSLPQPPDMNTRILLALLRGRATSEEFLRRHAHSILDQDELFRLYEQWIAQVYANVCAVVADTQTSVADFFESLAAAAAAAPTPSHASPEAAATISSNGFEAFVAQLREVYLALDYAAPKPLSPSAELDGWTASLLTVARSLSMGLGLSIVLSSTSLFVRSELALFSTIWSEFILDNTARVLQVFPNGESTMSTCADLMYGDYVGSRPQTNQVRLDLFCWPLEHTKHRTCYGIRLVFQAEASSRLHGQVEVQVAHNVVEQNTWNMTAAQRMDVLHRYELTTIARIAVGYTTAPSG
;
A
#
# COMPACT_ATOMS: atom_id res chain seq x y z
N MET A 1 -12.98 24.19 -27.44
CA MET A 1 -14.11 24.15 -26.47
C MET A 1 -14.29 25.46 -25.68
N PHE A 2 -13.35 26.41 -25.76
CA PHE A 2 -13.53 27.78 -25.24
C PHE A 2 -14.58 28.62 -26.00
N HIS A 3 -15.27 28.07 -27.01
CA HIS A 3 -16.22 28.81 -27.85
C HIS A 3 -17.51 29.23 -27.15
N ASN A 4 -17.89 28.62 -26.03
CA ASN A 4 -19.07 29.03 -25.26
C ASN A 4 -18.77 30.12 -24.20
N GLN A 5 -17.54 30.66 -24.19
CA GLN A 5 -17.12 31.75 -23.28
C GLN A 5 -16.71 33.04 -24.03
N VAL A 6 -17.23 33.31 -25.23
CA VAL A 6 -16.79 34.51 -26.01
C VAL A 6 -17.99 35.29 -26.54
N PRO A 7 -17.91 36.64 -26.57
CA PRO A 7 -17.72 37.27 -27.88
C PRO A 7 -16.70 38.44 -27.96
N LYS A 8 -15.88 38.37 -29.04
CA LYS A 8 -15.27 39.45 -29.89
C LYS A 8 -13.99 40.23 -29.43
N PRO A 9 -13.26 40.86 -30.38
CA PRO A 9 -11.80 40.74 -30.50
C PRO A 9 -10.99 41.75 -29.67
N ALA A 10 -9.69 41.42 -29.56
CA ALA A 10 -8.59 42.07 -28.86
C ALA A 10 -8.74 43.59 -28.60
N LEU A 11 -8.50 43.99 -27.34
CA LEU A 11 -8.15 45.36 -27.01
C LEU A 11 -6.89 45.76 -27.76
N ASP A 12 -7.01 46.86 -28.52
CA ASP A 12 -5.89 47.57 -29.09
C ASP A 12 -4.86 47.93 -28.01
N SER A 13 -3.60 47.80 -28.38
CA SER A 13 -2.44 48.19 -27.60
C SER A 13 -2.44 49.69 -27.34
N ASN A 14 -3.13 50.15 -26.30
CA ASN A 14 -2.91 51.42 -25.60
C ASN A 14 -3.89 51.55 -24.42
N MET A 15 -3.61 50.88 -23.29
CA MET A 15 -4.07 51.38 -22.00
C MET A 15 -2.86 51.78 -21.18
N THR A 16 -2.73 53.09 -21.06
CA THR A 16 -1.84 53.84 -20.19
C THR A 16 -1.98 53.38 -18.74
N THR A 17 -0.84 53.35 -18.08
CA THR A 17 -0.62 53.08 -16.67
C THR A 17 -1.35 54.10 -15.76
N ASP A 18 -2.61 53.87 -15.39
CA ASP A 18 -3.19 54.44 -14.15
C ASP A 18 -4.57 53.86 -13.71
N ASP A 19 -4.83 52.56 -13.91
CA ASP A 19 -6.00 51.90 -13.31
C ASP A 19 -5.53 50.85 -12.29
N GLY A 20 -6.27 50.71 -11.18
CA GLY A 20 -5.95 49.78 -10.08
C GLY A 20 -5.72 48.33 -10.53
N PRO A 21 -5.30 47.42 -9.62
CA PRO A 21 -4.92 46.07 -10.00
C PRO A 21 -6.04 45.37 -10.80
N ALA A 22 -5.72 44.96 -12.03
CA ALA A 22 -6.68 44.36 -12.98
C ALA A 22 -7.48 43.18 -12.37
N VAL A 23 -6.88 42.48 -11.40
CA VAL A 23 -7.56 41.61 -10.44
C VAL A 23 -7.20 42.09 -9.03
N ALA A 24 -8.19 42.50 -8.25
CA ALA A 24 -8.01 42.97 -6.89
C ALA A 24 -8.02 41.83 -5.86
N SER A 25 -8.88 40.82 -6.03
CA SER A 25 -8.90 39.62 -5.17
C SER A 25 -9.59 38.44 -5.82
N VAL A 26 -9.27 37.23 -5.35
CA VAL A 26 -9.92 35.98 -5.77
C VAL A 26 -10.27 35.16 -4.54
N ALA A 27 -11.51 34.68 -4.46
CA ALA A 27 -12.00 33.90 -3.33
C ALA A 27 -12.90 32.75 -3.77
N PHE A 28 -12.78 31.61 -3.09
CA PHE A 28 -13.77 30.53 -3.19
C PHE A 28 -15.03 30.89 -2.39
N ILE A 29 -16.21 30.67 -2.98
CA ILE A 29 -17.49 30.96 -2.35
C ILE A 29 -18.45 29.76 -2.44
N LYS A 30 -19.36 29.68 -1.47
CA LYS A 30 -20.52 28.79 -1.56
C LYS A 30 -21.55 29.38 -2.50
N ARG A 31 -22.12 28.53 -3.33
CA ARG A 31 -23.28 28.84 -4.17
C ARG A 31 -24.37 27.83 -3.85
N LEU A 32 -25.62 28.29 -3.83
CA LEU A 32 -26.80 27.44 -3.62
C LEU A 32 -26.80 26.66 -2.29
N CYS A 33 -26.09 27.16 -1.26
CA CYS A 33 -26.00 26.52 0.05
C CYS A 33 -25.73 27.56 1.16
N GLU A 34 -26.69 27.69 2.08
CA GLU A 34 -26.63 28.64 3.22
C GLU A 34 -26.20 27.98 4.54
N CYS A 35 -25.72 26.74 4.49
CA CYS A 35 -25.32 26.06 5.72
C CYS A 35 -24.09 26.71 6.38
N LYS A 36 -24.05 26.65 7.71
CA LYS A 36 -22.96 27.19 8.53
C LYS A 36 -21.67 26.35 8.51
N CYS A 37 -21.65 25.21 7.82
CA CYS A 37 -20.45 24.38 7.69
C CYS A 37 -19.33 25.16 6.97
N PRO A 38 -18.03 24.84 7.18
CA PRO A 38 -16.96 25.38 6.34
C PRO A 38 -17.16 25.05 4.85
N LEU A 39 -16.61 25.87 3.94
CA LEU A 39 -16.68 25.61 2.49
C LEU A 39 -15.87 24.37 2.09
N PHE A 40 -14.73 24.14 2.75
CA PHE A 40 -13.87 22.96 2.55
C PHE A 40 -13.75 22.17 3.84
N THR A 41 -13.66 20.85 3.72
CA THR A 41 -13.30 19.93 4.81
C THR A 41 -11.84 19.51 4.69
N LYS A 42 -11.18 19.19 5.82
CA LYS A 42 -9.81 18.63 5.86
C LYS A 42 -9.73 17.20 5.26
N LYS A 43 -10.85 16.46 5.20
CA LYS A 43 -10.90 15.03 4.84
C LYS A 43 -12.05 14.74 3.88
N TYR A 44 -11.74 14.12 2.74
CA TYR A 44 -12.74 13.65 1.77
C TYR A 44 -12.63 12.15 1.53
N LEU A 45 -13.76 11.53 1.24
CA LEU A 45 -13.82 10.11 0.86
C LEU A 45 -13.86 9.98 -0.65
N ARG A 46 -13.13 8.99 -1.16
CA ARG A 46 -13.10 8.63 -2.57
C ARG A 46 -13.74 7.25 -2.80
N PRO A 47 -15.07 7.18 -3.06
CA PRO A 47 -15.72 5.97 -3.53
C PRO A 47 -15.26 5.54 -4.94
N HIS A 48 -15.53 4.28 -5.25
CA HIS A 48 -15.29 3.69 -6.56
C HIS A 48 -16.61 3.65 -7.34
N ARG A 49 -16.70 4.25 -8.54
CA ARG A 49 -17.86 4.06 -9.43
C ARG A 49 -17.70 2.76 -10.23
N THR A 50 -18.81 2.16 -10.65
CA THR A 50 -18.85 0.91 -11.45
C THR A 50 -18.05 0.99 -12.76
N ASN A 51 -17.88 2.19 -13.33
CA ASN A 51 -17.07 2.44 -14.53
C ASN A 51 -15.57 2.70 -14.27
N GLY A 52 -15.07 2.44 -13.05
CA GLY A 52 -13.67 2.69 -12.70
C GLY A 52 -13.31 4.15 -12.41
N SER A 53 -14.24 5.10 -12.54
CA SER A 53 -14.02 6.50 -12.16
C SER A 53 -14.00 6.68 -10.64
N LYS A 54 -13.19 7.65 -10.18
CA LYS A 54 -13.06 8.02 -8.77
C LYS A 54 -13.66 9.40 -8.59
N VAL A 55 -14.51 9.55 -7.58
CA VAL A 55 -15.20 10.81 -7.29
C VAL A 55 -14.99 11.15 -5.82
N LEU A 56 -14.82 12.42 -5.49
CA LEU A 56 -14.81 12.87 -4.10
C LEU A 56 -16.25 13.03 -3.59
N ARG A 57 -16.58 12.33 -2.50
CA ARG A 57 -17.90 12.39 -1.85
C ARG A 57 -17.97 13.61 -0.92
N CYS A 58 -19.04 14.39 -1.04
CA CYS A 58 -19.28 15.59 -0.23
C CYS A 58 -18.18 16.65 -0.39
N PHE A 59 -17.69 16.84 -1.62
CA PHE A 59 -16.79 17.93 -1.97
C PHE A 59 -17.60 19.06 -2.66
N PRO A 60 -17.26 20.34 -2.42
CA PRO A 60 -16.30 20.85 -1.44
C PRO A 60 -16.73 20.73 0.03
N HIS A 61 -18.02 20.56 0.32
CA HIS A 61 -18.48 20.24 1.69
C HIS A 61 -19.75 19.39 1.67
N CYS A 62 -20.24 19.02 2.87
CA CYS A 62 -21.48 18.30 3.06
C CYS A 62 -22.51 19.22 3.71
N CYS A 63 -23.63 19.51 3.02
CA CYS A 63 -24.71 20.30 3.60
C CYS A 63 -25.54 19.44 4.59
N PRO A 64 -26.03 20.00 5.72
CA PRO A 64 -26.91 19.28 6.66
C PRO A 64 -28.23 18.80 6.05
N GLN A 65 -28.75 19.48 5.02
CA GLN A 65 -30.03 19.15 4.35
C GLN A 65 -29.85 18.19 3.15
N HIS A 66 -28.78 17.39 3.09
CA HIS A 66 -28.47 16.58 1.91
C HIS A 66 -29.29 15.29 1.80
N THR A 67 -29.53 14.86 0.56
CA THR A 67 -30.10 13.57 0.18
C THR A 67 -29.11 12.44 0.47
N GLU A 68 -29.57 11.28 0.96
CA GLU A 68 -28.77 10.07 1.26
C GLU A 68 -28.05 9.44 0.05
N SER A 69 -28.02 10.13 -1.09
CA SER A 69 -27.32 9.70 -2.29
C SER A 69 -25.82 9.49 -2.02
N PRO A 70 -25.22 8.40 -2.53
CA PRO A 70 -23.77 8.17 -2.46
C PRO A 70 -22.95 9.23 -3.19
N PHE A 71 -23.60 10.13 -3.94
CA PHE A 71 -23.00 11.19 -4.76
C PHE A 71 -23.43 12.58 -4.29
N CYS A 72 -23.28 12.90 -3.00
CA CYS A 72 -23.42 14.28 -2.54
C CYS A 72 -22.39 15.16 -3.28
N VAL A 73 -22.84 15.97 -4.23
CA VAL A 73 -22.03 16.91 -5.00
C VAL A 73 -22.60 18.31 -4.79
N SER A 74 -21.78 19.26 -4.34
CA SER A 74 -22.16 20.68 -4.37
C SER A 74 -21.33 21.41 -5.41
N SER A 75 -21.85 22.54 -5.91
CA SER A 75 -21.09 23.42 -6.77
C SER A 75 -19.96 24.12 -5.98
N LEU A 76 -19.00 24.67 -6.71
CA LEU A 76 -17.95 25.53 -6.17
C LEU A 76 -17.91 26.82 -6.98
N GLY A 77 -18.12 27.95 -6.30
CA GLY A 77 -18.00 29.27 -6.89
C GLY A 77 -16.62 29.88 -6.68
N VAL A 78 -16.18 30.70 -7.63
CA VAL A 78 -14.99 31.53 -7.57
C VAL A 78 -15.42 32.96 -7.83
N ARG A 79 -15.28 33.83 -6.83
CA ARG A 79 -15.48 35.28 -6.96
C ARG A 79 -14.14 35.91 -7.33
N VAL A 80 -14.11 36.64 -8.44
CA VAL A 80 -12.95 37.41 -8.89
C VAL A 80 -13.35 38.89 -8.85
N ALA A 81 -12.76 39.68 -7.96
CA ALA A 81 -13.00 41.11 -7.85
C ALA A 81 -11.93 41.89 -8.62
N GLY A 82 -12.30 42.97 -9.30
CA GLY A 82 -11.40 43.74 -10.18
C GLY A 82 -12.16 44.51 -11.26
N SER A 83 -11.45 44.94 -12.30
CA SER A 83 -12.08 45.63 -13.44
C SER A 83 -12.95 44.64 -14.23
N VAL A 84 -14.28 44.82 -14.18
CA VAL A 84 -15.24 43.90 -14.81
C VAL A 84 -14.98 43.73 -16.30
N ASP A 85 -14.68 44.83 -17.00
CA ASP A 85 -14.33 44.81 -18.43
C ASP A 85 -13.14 43.89 -18.68
N PHE A 86 -12.12 43.93 -17.82
CA PHE A 86 -10.98 43.03 -17.92
C PHE A 86 -11.33 41.58 -17.54
N LEU A 87 -12.10 41.39 -16.47
CA LEU A 87 -12.46 40.07 -15.95
C LEU A 87 -13.32 39.26 -16.92
N GLN A 88 -14.20 39.91 -17.68
CA GLN A 88 -14.99 39.25 -18.72
C GLN A 88 -14.14 38.61 -19.83
N HIS A 89 -12.90 39.07 -20.03
CA HIS A 89 -11.94 38.50 -20.97
C HIS A 89 -11.04 37.42 -20.35
N CYS A 90 -11.17 37.17 -19.05
CA CYS A 90 -10.37 36.16 -18.34
C CYS A 90 -11.00 34.77 -18.42
N ILE A 91 -10.14 33.75 -18.44
CA ILE A 91 -10.52 32.35 -18.36
C ILE A 91 -10.27 31.89 -16.92
N VAL A 92 -11.27 31.30 -16.27
CA VAL A 92 -11.12 30.75 -14.92
C VAL A 92 -11.24 29.23 -14.96
N LEU A 93 -10.16 28.55 -14.56
CA LEU A 93 -10.11 27.09 -14.51
C LEU A 93 -9.80 26.62 -13.09
N LEU A 94 -10.43 25.53 -12.66
CA LEU A 94 -10.03 24.84 -11.43
C LEU A 94 -9.05 23.73 -11.75
N HIS A 95 -8.11 23.50 -10.85
CA HIS A 95 -7.14 22.43 -10.97
C HIS A 95 -6.86 21.87 -9.59
N PHE A 96 -6.88 20.54 -9.48
CA PHE A 96 -6.42 19.90 -8.25
C PHE A 96 -4.90 19.71 -8.35
N GLU A 97 -4.22 20.03 -7.25
CA GLU A 97 -2.79 19.78 -7.08
C GLU A 97 -2.51 18.88 -5.90
N ALA A 98 -1.48 18.04 -6.03
CA ALA A 98 -0.90 17.29 -4.93
C ALA A 98 0.37 17.99 -4.42
N SER A 99 0.72 17.78 -3.15
CA SER A 99 1.85 18.43 -2.49
C SER A 99 3.23 18.21 -3.14
N TYR A 100 3.37 17.18 -3.98
CA TYR A 100 4.60 16.85 -4.71
C TYR A 100 4.65 17.42 -6.13
N GLU A 101 3.55 17.99 -6.63
CA GLU A 101 3.51 18.56 -7.97
C GLU A 101 4.18 19.94 -7.99
N ARG A 102 4.74 20.30 -9.14
CA ARG A 102 5.42 21.59 -9.31
C ARG A 102 4.37 22.71 -9.17
N PRO A 103 4.61 23.73 -8.32
CA PRO A 103 3.66 24.82 -8.17
C PRO A 103 3.63 25.67 -9.44
N ILE A 104 2.42 25.96 -9.92
CA ILE A 104 2.14 27.02 -10.89
C ILE A 104 1.98 28.32 -10.11
N VAL A 105 2.65 29.38 -10.57
CA VAL A 105 2.66 30.69 -9.90
C VAL A 105 2.13 31.79 -10.82
N CYS A 106 1.77 32.94 -10.25
CA CYS A 106 1.36 34.10 -11.04
C CYS A 106 2.52 34.55 -11.93
N GLY A 107 2.21 34.83 -13.20
CA GLY A 107 3.17 35.17 -14.25
C GLY A 107 3.52 34.02 -15.19
N ASP A 108 3.26 32.75 -14.80
CA ASP A 108 3.56 31.60 -15.64
C ASP A 108 2.80 31.65 -16.97
N LEU A 109 3.50 31.24 -18.05
CA LEU A 109 2.93 31.09 -19.39
C LEU A 109 2.68 29.62 -19.69
N MET A 110 1.43 29.31 -20.01
CA MET A 110 0.96 27.96 -20.29
C MET A 110 0.55 27.86 -21.76
N ASP A 111 0.88 26.74 -22.40
CA ASP A 111 0.42 26.45 -23.77
C ASP A 111 -1.11 26.26 -23.75
N GLU A 112 -1.81 27.11 -24.51
CA GLU A 112 -3.26 27.09 -24.58
C GLU A 112 -3.77 25.76 -25.15
N HIS A 113 -3.09 25.20 -26.15
CA HIS A 113 -3.51 23.97 -26.79
C HIS A 113 -3.37 22.77 -25.86
N ALA A 114 -2.29 22.73 -25.06
CA ALA A 114 -2.08 21.71 -24.04
C ALA A 114 -3.17 21.74 -22.98
N ILE A 115 -3.58 22.94 -22.53
CA ILE A 115 -4.71 23.10 -21.60
C ILE A 115 -6.00 22.58 -22.24
N GLU A 116 -6.30 22.92 -23.50
CA GLU A 116 -7.52 22.48 -24.18
C GLU A 116 -7.67 20.97 -24.25
N ILE A 117 -6.60 20.25 -24.58
CA ILE A 117 -6.61 18.78 -24.66
C ILE A 117 -6.83 18.17 -23.26
N ALA A 118 -6.28 18.82 -22.24
CA ALA A 118 -6.37 18.37 -20.86
C ALA A 118 -7.63 18.88 -20.12
N LEU A 119 -8.57 19.56 -20.79
CA LEU A 119 -9.83 20.00 -20.19
C LEU A 119 -10.72 18.82 -19.83
N ARG A 120 -11.46 19.00 -18.73
CA ARG A 120 -12.51 18.09 -18.29
C ARG A 120 -13.76 18.31 -19.13
N THR A 121 -14.19 17.24 -19.77
CA THR A 121 -15.37 17.20 -20.64
C THR A 121 -16.14 15.90 -20.39
N GLU A 122 -17.30 15.72 -21.03
CA GLU A 122 -18.03 14.45 -20.97
C GLU A 122 -17.20 13.27 -21.54
N THR A 123 -16.42 13.53 -22.59
CA THR A 123 -15.54 12.54 -23.24
C THR A 123 -14.18 12.41 -22.56
N ASN A 124 -13.75 13.42 -21.78
CA ASN A 124 -12.56 13.42 -20.93
C ASN A 124 -12.93 13.71 -19.46
N PRO A 125 -13.63 12.80 -18.77
CA PRO A 125 -14.11 13.05 -17.41
C PRO A 125 -12.98 13.18 -16.37
N ARG A 126 -11.75 12.78 -16.73
CA ARG A 126 -10.54 12.87 -15.89
C ARG A 126 -9.62 14.02 -16.29
N GLY A 127 -10.09 14.93 -17.15
CA GLY A 127 -9.34 16.12 -17.52
C GLY A 127 -8.78 16.84 -16.30
N GLU A 128 -7.55 17.28 -16.47
CA GLU A 128 -6.72 17.96 -15.49
C GLU A 128 -7.28 19.33 -15.13
N TRP A 129 -7.76 20.05 -16.13
CA TRP A 129 -8.34 21.39 -16.01
C TRP A 129 -9.86 21.32 -15.98
N ILE A 130 -10.46 21.89 -14.95
CA ILE A 130 -11.91 21.89 -14.74
C ILE A 130 -12.45 23.24 -15.20
N PRO A 131 -13.26 23.29 -16.27
CA PRO A 131 -13.80 24.55 -16.75
C PRO A 131 -14.87 25.09 -15.78
N THR A 132 -14.94 26.41 -15.64
CA THR A 132 -16.02 27.10 -14.92
C THR A 132 -16.95 27.82 -15.90
N GLN A 133 -18.10 28.28 -15.44
CA GLN A 133 -19.03 29.10 -16.21
C GLN A 133 -19.29 30.41 -15.46
N VAL A 134 -19.44 31.52 -16.18
CA VAL A 134 -19.85 32.79 -15.58
C VAL A 134 -21.32 32.69 -15.18
N VAL A 135 -21.62 32.96 -13.92
CA VAL A 135 -22.98 32.87 -13.35
C VAL A 135 -23.51 34.18 -12.79
N ALA A 136 -22.63 35.15 -12.52
CA ALA A 136 -23.01 36.51 -12.15
C ALA A 136 -21.91 37.49 -12.56
N VAL A 137 -22.32 38.67 -13.02
CA VAL A 137 -21.45 39.80 -13.35
C VAL A 137 -22.01 40.99 -12.58
N GLU A 138 -21.23 41.51 -11.65
CA GLU A 138 -21.57 42.64 -10.78
C GLU A 138 -20.56 43.77 -11.02
N ASP A 139 -20.85 44.98 -10.56
CA ASP A 139 -20.04 46.18 -10.85
C ASP A 139 -18.58 46.08 -10.38
N ASP A 140 -18.28 45.26 -9.35
CA ASP A 140 -16.96 45.12 -8.74
C ASP A 140 -16.35 43.71 -8.89
N HIS A 141 -17.11 42.73 -9.41
CA HIS A 141 -16.64 41.35 -9.50
C HIS A 141 -17.42 40.48 -10.49
N VAL A 142 -16.78 39.37 -10.92
CA VAL A 142 -17.41 38.31 -11.70
C VAL A 142 -17.38 37.00 -10.91
N VAL A 143 -18.49 36.26 -10.94
CA VAL A 143 -18.61 34.94 -10.29
C VAL A 143 -18.59 33.85 -11.35
N TYR A 144 -17.66 32.92 -11.15
CA TYR A 144 -17.51 31.72 -11.95
C TYR A 144 -17.91 30.50 -11.14
N GLU A 145 -18.54 29.50 -11.74
CA GLU A 145 -19.06 28.33 -11.02
C GLU A 145 -18.81 27.04 -11.81
N TYR A 146 -18.49 25.96 -11.09
CA TYR A 146 -18.50 24.60 -11.64
C TYR A 146 -19.54 23.74 -10.92
N ASN A 147 -20.18 22.84 -11.68
CA ASN A 147 -21.12 21.84 -11.19
C ASN A 147 -22.36 22.45 -10.51
N ALA A 148 -22.94 23.50 -11.12
CA ALA A 148 -24.12 24.21 -10.63
C ALA A 148 -25.35 23.29 -10.45
N GLU A 149 -25.54 22.34 -11.37
CA GLU A 149 -26.67 21.39 -11.35
C GLU A 149 -26.39 20.11 -10.51
N ALA A 150 -25.21 20.03 -9.88
CA ALA A 150 -24.77 18.87 -9.08
C ALA A 150 -24.66 17.52 -9.83
N GLU A 151 -24.78 17.49 -11.16
CA GLU A 151 -24.80 16.25 -11.94
C GLU A 151 -23.40 15.71 -12.31
N SER A 152 -22.42 16.59 -12.53
CA SER A 152 -21.12 16.22 -13.12
C SER A 152 -20.17 15.52 -12.13
N GLY A 153 -20.35 15.71 -10.83
CA GLY A 153 -19.49 15.10 -9.81
C GLY A 153 -18.08 15.70 -9.73
N TRP A 154 -17.38 15.43 -8.63
CA TRP A 154 -15.97 15.82 -8.45
C TRP A 154 -15.03 14.68 -8.80
N ASN A 155 -14.85 14.45 -10.10
CA ASN A 155 -13.91 13.43 -10.59
C ASN A 155 -12.48 13.74 -10.14
N TYR A 156 -11.82 12.71 -9.62
CA TYR A 156 -10.51 12.79 -9.01
C TYR A 156 -9.48 12.07 -9.87
N ARG A 157 -8.50 12.81 -10.41
CA ARG A 157 -7.57 12.30 -11.43
C ARG A 157 -6.51 11.33 -10.90
N TRP A 158 -6.12 11.44 -9.64
CA TRP A 158 -5.14 10.51 -9.06
C TRP A 158 -5.74 9.12 -8.92
N LEU A 159 -5.18 8.19 -9.69
CA LEU A 159 -5.41 6.77 -9.58
C LEU A 159 -4.80 6.29 -8.26
N GLY A 160 -5.47 5.36 -7.57
CA GLY A 160 -4.94 4.88 -6.29
C GLY A 160 -3.69 4.05 -6.53
N GLY A 161 -2.52 4.54 -6.13
CA GLY A 161 -1.29 3.76 -6.07
C GLY A 161 -1.08 3.07 -4.71
N SER A 162 -0.19 2.08 -4.72
CA SER A 162 0.35 1.45 -3.50
C SER A 162 1.31 2.37 -2.75
N SER A 163 1.89 3.38 -3.41
CA SER A 163 2.95 4.19 -2.83
C SER A 163 2.47 5.03 -1.65
N THR A 164 3.25 4.97 -0.58
CA THR A 164 3.06 5.74 0.66
C THR A 164 3.09 7.24 0.39
N GLN A 165 3.90 7.70 -0.57
CA GLN A 165 4.01 9.10 -1.00
C GLN A 165 2.70 9.65 -1.60
N GLN A 166 2.04 8.88 -2.47
CA GLN A 166 0.72 9.28 -3.04
C GLN A 166 -0.41 9.22 -2.00
N ARG A 167 -0.23 8.49 -0.90
CA ARG A 167 -1.23 8.35 0.18
C ARG A 167 -1.06 9.37 1.30
N ARG A 168 0.15 9.92 1.46
CA ARG A 168 0.51 10.94 2.47
C ARG A 168 0.54 12.35 1.91
N CYS A 169 0.46 12.51 0.58
CA CYS A 169 0.35 13.83 -0.01
C CYS A 169 -0.98 14.49 0.38
N TRP A 170 -0.90 15.76 0.74
CA TRP A 170 -2.07 16.60 0.83
C TRP A 170 -2.39 17.14 -0.56
N HIS A 171 -3.65 17.53 -0.72
CA HIS A 171 -4.17 18.04 -1.96
C HIS A 171 -4.81 19.40 -1.72
N CYS A 172 -4.79 20.24 -2.75
CA CYS A 172 -5.55 21.47 -2.79
C CYS A 172 -6.34 21.52 -4.09
N ILE A 173 -7.45 22.25 -4.08
CA ILE A 173 -8.03 22.77 -5.32
C ILE A 173 -7.60 24.23 -5.45
N LYS A 174 -7.17 24.59 -6.65
CA LYS A 174 -6.82 25.96 -7.00
C LYS A 174 -7.73 26.46 -8.11
N ALA A 175 -8.07 27.73 -8.08
CA ALA A 175 -8.65 28.42 -9.23
C ALA A 175 -7.59 29.35 -9.82
N TYR A 176 -7.37 29.19 -11.12
CA TYR A 176 -6.43 29.95 -11.92
C TYR A 176 -7.22 30.95 -12.76
N VAL A 177 -6.94 32.24 -12.57
CA VAL A 177 -7.40 33.30 -13.46
C VAL A 177 -6.34 33.49 -14.52
N LEU A 178 -6.73 33.31 -15.78
CA LEU A 178 -5.84 33.27 -16.93
C LEU A 178 -6.23 34.35 -17.94
N THR A 179 -5.24 35.00 -18.54
CA THR A 179 -5.45 35.90 -19.68
C THR A 179 -4.71 35.40 -20.91
N ARG A 180 -5.29 35.59 -22.10
CA ARG A 180 -4.67 35.15 -23.35
C ARG A 180 -3.61 36.16 -23.79
N VAL A 181 -2.40 35.68 -24.03
CA VAL A 181 -1.29 36.49 -24.54
C VAL A 181 -1.09 36.16 -26.01
N GLN A 182 -1.53 37.06 -26.88
CA GLN A 182 -1.27 36.93 -28.32
C GLN A 182 0.19 37.31 -28.62
N ARG A 183 0.91 36.43 -29.31
CA ARG A 183 2.22 36.74 -29.91
C ARG A 183 2.05 36.99 -31.40
N ALA A 184 2.80 37.93 -31.95
CA ALA A 184 2.75 38.32 -33.37
C ALA A 184 2.98 37.13 -34.32
N THR A 185 3.79 36.14 -33.90
CA THR A 185 3.95 34.84 -34.56
C THR A 185 4.23 33.77 -33.50
N GLY A 186 3.49 32.66 -33.53
CA GLY A 186 3.64 31.51 -32.61
C GLY A 186 2.33 31.00 -32.01
N PRO A 187 2.35 29.87 -31.28
CA PRO A 187 1.17 29.32 -30.63
C PRO A 187 0.64 30.27 -29.54
N SER A 188 -0.68 30.25 -29.32
CA SER A 188 -1.34 31.08 -28.31
C SER A 188 -1.00 30.57 -26.90
N HIS A 189 -0.76 31.48 -25.97
CA HIS A 189 -0.42 31.15 -24.59
C HIS A 189 -1.41 31.79 -23.62
N LEU A 190 -1.63 31.14 -22.49
CA LEU A 190 -2.37 31.68 -21.36
C LEU A 190 -1.40 32.08 -20.25
N ARG A 191 -1.53 33.30 -19.74
CA ARG A 191 -0.76 33.80 -18.59
C ARG A 191 -1.59 33.69 -17.33
N VAL A 192 -1.01 33.13 -16.27
CA VAL A 192 -1.60 33.13 -14.92
C VAL A 192 -1.49 34.52 -14.32
N ILE A 193 -2.63 35.13 -13.97
CA ILE A 193 -2.68 36.49 -13.40
C ILE A 193 -3.12 36.53 -11.95
N ALA A 194 -3.91 35.55 -11.50
CA ALA A 194 -4.29 35.41 -10.09
C ALA A 194 -4.60 33.94 -9.76
N ILE A 195 -4.38 33.57 -8.50
CA ILE A 195 -4.60 32.21 -7.98
C ILE A 195 -5.29 32.32 -6.63
N VAL A 196 -6.32 31.49 -6.41
CA VAL A 196 -6.82 31.19 -5.05
C VAL A 196 -6.67 29.70 -4.78
N GLN A 197 -6.32 29.34 -3.54
CA GLN A 197 -6.11 27.97 -3.11
C GLN A 197 -7.06 27.62 -1.96
N SER A 198 -7.59 26.39 -1.94
CA SER A 198 -8.29 25.85 -0.79
C SER A 198 -7.32 25.59 0.37
N PRO A 199 -7.82 25.41 1.61
CA PRO A 199 -7.04 24.73 2.63
C PRO A 199 -6.58 23.36 2.11
N PRO A 200 -5.40 22.87 2.53
CA PRO A 200 -4.96 21.51 2.25
C PRO A 200 -5.95 20.48 2.81
N PHE A 201 -6.17 19.42 2.05
CA PHE A 201 -7.04 18.31 2.45
C PHE A 201 -6.45 16.97 2.07
N VAL A 202 -6.93 15.92 2.75
CA VAL A 202 -6.53 14.54 2.50
C VAL A 202 -7.68 13.76 1.86
N VAL A 203 -7.33 12.86 0.93
CA VAL A 203 -8.28 12.00 0.24
C VAL A 203 -8.15 10.55 0.71
N MET A 204 -9.18 10.05 1.38
CA MET A 204 -9.21 8.71 1.93
C MET A 204 -9.96 7.72 1.03
N SER A 205 -9.52 6.46 1.03
CA SER A 205 -10.26 5.38 0.36
C SER A 205 -11.54 5.05 1.14
N TYR A 206 -12.69 5.08 0.46
CA TYR A 206 -13.98 4.73 1.08
C TYR A 206 -13.94 3.35 1.75
N ARG A 207 -13.35 2.34 1.09
CA ARG A 207 -13.28 0.96 1.60
C ARG A 207 -12.40 0.80 2.84
N ARG A 208 -11.43 1.69 3.04
CA ARG A 208 -10.46 1.64 4.16
C ARG A 208 -10.79 2.59 5.29
N ALA A 209 -11.72 3.53 5.08
CA ALA A 209 -12.19 4.40 6.14
C ALA A 209 -12.97 3.59 7.19
N CYS A 210 -12.90 3.97 8.47
CA CYS A 210 -13.71 3.30 9.50
C CYS A 210 -15.22 3.50 9.26
N LYS A 211 -16.05 2.67 9.89
CA LYS A 211 -17.53 2.76 9.77
C LYS A 211 -18.08 4.14 10.15
N SER A 212 -17.49 4.82 11.14
CA SER A 212 -17.87 6.18 11.54
C SER A 212 -17.54 7.24 10.47
N CYS A 213 -16.44 7.08 9.73
CA CYS A 213 -16.13 7.92 8.59
C CYS A 213 -17.00 7.60 7.36
N GLN A 214 -17.37 6.33 7.15
CA GLN A 214 -18.21 5.89 6.03
C GLN A 214 -19.69 6.31 6.19
N LYS A 215 -20.22 6.27 7.42
CA LYS A 215 -21.60 6.63 7.75
C LYS A 215 -21.73 8.12 8.05
N LYS A 216 -22.84 8.73 7.61
CA LYS A 216 -23.38 9.93 8.22
C LYS A 216 -24.84 9.62 8.53
N SER A 217 -25.21 9.58 9.80
CA SER A 217 -26.62 9.61 10.16
C SER A 217 -26.79 10.50 11.38
N THR A 218 -27.64 11.50 11.24
CA THR A 218 -28.19 12.33 12.31
C THR A 218 -29.30 11.61 13.08
N ALA A 219 -29.59 10.34 12.78
CA ALA A 219 -30.70 9.59 13.37
C ALA A 219 -30.37 8.79 14.64
N ASP A 220 -29.10 8.77 15.08
CA ASP A 220 -28.69 7.98 16.25
C ASP A 220 -28.04 8.88 17.34
N PRO A 221 -28.79 9.27 18.39
CA PRO A 221 -28.34 10.24 19.40
C PRO A 221 -27.19 9.72 20.29
N VAL A 222 -26.87 8.43 20.25
CA VAL A 222 -25.75 7.84 21.03
C VAL A 222 -24.42 7.90 20.27
N LEU A 223 -24.44 7.96 18.93
CA LEU A 223 -23.25 8.01 18.07
C LEU A 223 -23.04 9.36 17.38
N SER A 224 -23.96 10.32 17.56
CA SER A 224 -23.89 11.65 16.94
C SER A 224 -22.82 12.58 17.53
N ALA A 225 -22.09 12.14 18.57
CA ALA A 225 -21.03 12.92 19.19
C ALA A 225 -19.73 12.95 18.36
N THR A 226 -19.49 11.96 17.49
CA THR A 226 -18.29 11.94 16.64
C THR A 226 -18.66 12.19 15.18
N SER A 227 -18.72 13.47 14.79
CA SER A 227 -18.80 13.86 13.38
C SER A 227 -17.58 13.32 12.60
N ARG A 228 -17.65 13.22 11.26
CA ARG A 228 -16.48 12.86 10.42
C ARG A 228 -15.26 13.76 10.68
N GLU A 229 -15.51 14.99 11.11
CA GLU A 229 -14.48 15.95 11.53
C GLU A 229 -13.93 15.63 12.93
N ALA A 230 -14.76 15.13 13.85
CA ALA A 230 -14.36 14.68 15.19
C ALA A 230 -13.93 13.20 15.26
N CYS A 231 -13.92 12.50 14.12
CA CYS A 231 -13.53 11.10 14.07
C CYS A 231 -12.01 11.00 14.00
N GLU A 232 -11.41 10.53 15.09
CA GLU A 232 -9.99 10.21 15.22
C GLU A 232 -9.61 8.91 14.51
N CYS A 233 -10.51 8.28 13.75
CA CYS A 233 -10.17 7.02 13.08
C CYS A 233 -9.15 7.29 11.96
N GLU A 234 -7.92 6.94 12.27
CA GLU A 234 -6.73 7.12 11.44
C GLU A 234 -6.77 6.13 10.28
N GLY A 235 -7.45 6.50 9.19
CA GLY A 235 -7.55 5.69 7.98
C GLY A 235 -6.18 5.37 7.37
N MET A 236 -5.49 4.36 7.91
CA MET A 236 -4.23 3.74 7.48
C MET A 236 -2.99 4.62 7.23
N TYR A 237 -3.07 5.94 7.00
CA TYR A 237 -1.88 6.81 6.85
C TYR A 237 -2.14 8.26 7.32
N ARG A 238 -1.20 8.73 8.15
CA ARG A 238 -1.15 9.89 9.08
C ARG A 238 -1.47 11.29 8.52
N LEU A 239 -1.96 12.17 9.40
CA LEU A 239 -1.48 13.52 9.82
C LEU A 239 -2.46 13.98 10.91
N SER A 240 -1.98 14.34 12.10
CA SER A 240 -2.84 14.91 13.16
C SER A 240 -3.39 16.26 12.70
N ASP A 241 -4.53 16.68 13.25
CA ASP A 241 -5.09 18.01 12.95
C ASP A 241 -4.07 19.12 13.26
N SER A 242 -3.19 18.91 14.25
CA SER A 242 -2.08 19.81 14.59
C SER A 242 -1.06 20.02 13.46
N HIS A 243 -0.70 18.99 12.69
CA HIS A 243 0.23 19.15 11.56
C HIS A 243 -0.42 19.87 10.37
N LEU A 244 -1.72 19.62 10.12
CA LEU A 244 -2.45 20.38 9.10
C LEU A 244 -2.60 21.84 9.51
N ASP A 245 -2.86 22.11 10.79
CA ASP A 245 -2.96 23.47 11.32
C ASP A 245 -1.59 24.17 11.34
N GLU A 246 -0.49 23.44 11.58
CA GLU A 246 0.87 23.95 11.42
C GLU A 246 1.19 24.33 9.96
N ILE A 247 0.85 23.47 8.99
CA ILE A 247 1.00 23.78 7.55
C ILE A 247 0.15 24.99 7.14
N ILE A 248 -1.09 25.06 7.64
CA ILE A 248 -2.02 26.18 7.39
C ILE A 248 -1.47 27.48 8.00
N SER A 249 -0.89 27.42 9.21
CA SER A 249 -0.37 28.59 9.92
C SER A 249 0.99 29.08 9.42
N THR A 250 1.86 28.18 8.96
CA THR A 250 3.22 28.49 8.49
C THR A 250 3.28 28.82 7.00
N GLY A 251 2.21 28.53 6.24
CA GLY A 251 2.16 28.77 4.80
C GLY A 251 3.20 27.96 4.01
N ALA A 252 3.70 26.86 4.58
CA ALA A 252 4.76 26.03 4.01
C ALA A 252 4.30 25.33 2.73
N THR A 253 4.32 26.05 1.61
CA THR A 253 4.32 25.46 0.27
C THR A 253 5.74 24.99 0.00
N ARG A 254 5.89 23.67 -0.11
CA ARG A 254 7.08 22.89 -0.50
C ARG A 254 7.77 22.19 0.66
N MET A 255 7.88 20.88 0.49
CA MET A 255 8.59 19.92 1.33
C MET A 255 9.91 20.51 1.86
N THR A 256 9.98 20.75 3.17
CA THR A 256 11.25 20.81 3.91
C THR A 256 11.30 19.72 5.00
N ILE A 257 10.47 18.67 4.87
CA ILE A 257 10.34 17.58 5.87
C ILE A 257 10.67 16.19 5.27
N LEU A 258 11.11 16.09 4.01
CA LEU A 258 11.77 14.88 3.49
C LEU A 258 12.86 15.30 2.50
N PRO A 259 14.08 14.72 2.57
CA PRO A 259 15.10 14.95 1.55
C PRO A 259 14.58 14.49 0.19
N ASP A 260 14.98 15.23 -0.83
CA ASP A 260 14.64 15.06 -2.24
C ASP A 260 15.08 13.68 -2.76
N LEU A 261 14.20 12.68 -2.68
CA LEU A 261 14.49 11.30 -3.10
C LEU A 261 14.53 11.13 -4.63
N ASP A 262 14.16 12.15 -5.41
CA ASP A 262 14.25 12.12 -6.88
C ASP A 262 15.41 12.98 -7.43
N ALA A 263 16.21 13.60 -6.56
CA ALA A 263 17.46 14.27 -6.93
C ALA A 263 18.69 13.42 -6.58
N ALA A 264 18.60 12.09 -6.73
CA ALA A 264 19.80 11.28 -6.90
C ALA A 264 20.33 11.47 -8.33
N SER A 265 20.95 12.63 -8.58
CA SER A 265 21.96 12.73 -9.64
C SER A 265 22.94 11.57 -9.41
N PRO A 266 23.36 10.81 -10.44
CA PRO A 266 24.11 9.57 -10.26
C PRO A 266 25.41 9.87 -9.54
N ARG A 267 25.41 9.71 -8.22
CA ARG A 267 26.62 9.69 -7.42
C ARG A 267 27.27 8.38 -7.76
N VAL A 268 28.30 8.46 -8.58
CA VAL A 268 29.31 7.41 -8.74
C VAL A 268 29.59 6.86 -7.35
N ALA A 269 29.18 5.61 -7.12
CA ALA A 269 29.30 4.95 -5.84
C ALA A 269 30.79 4.84 -5.48
N THR A 270 31.28 5.75 -4.64
CA THR A 270 32.49 5.50 -3.87
C THR A 270 32.13 4.49 -2.80
N MET A 271 32.79 3.33 -2.81
CA MET A 271 32.59 2.23 -1.85
C MET A 271 32.47 2.78 -0.43
N GLY A 272 31.26 2.72 0.13
CA GLY A 272 30.90 3.28 1.42
C GLY A 272 31.11 2.29 2.57
N ASP A 273 31.44 2.83 3.73
CA ASP A 273 31.71 2.16 4.99
C ASP A 273 30.62 1.14 5.39
N ALA A 274 31.01 -0.02 5.95
CA ALA A 274 30.11 -1.13 6.29
C ALA A 274 29.09 -0.80 7.41
N SER A 275 29.13 0.42 7.93
CA SER A 275 28.27 0.99 8.97
C SER A 275 27.04 1.73 8.41
N ASP A 276 26.97 1.96 7.09
CA ASP A 276 25.86 2.67 6.43
C ASP A 276 24.60 1.76 6.29
N PRO A 277 23.43 2.15 6.86
CA PRO A 277 22.16 1.45 6.69
C PRO A 277 21.83 1.08 5.24
N ALA A 278 22.12 1.96 4.27
CA ALA A 278 21.82 1.71 2.86
C ALA A 278 22.66 0.57 2.27
N VAL A 279 23.90 0.42 2.74
CA VAL A 279 24.78 -0.70 2.37
C VAL A 279 24.24 -2.00 2.97
N MET A 280 23.82 -1.97 4.25
CA MET A 280 23.22 -3.13 4.91
C MET A 280 21.96 -3.60 4.19
N GLU A 281 21.05 -2.69 3.84
CA GLU A 281 19.84 -3.01 3.08
C GLU A 281 20.15 -3.64 1.73
N ARG A 282 21.11 -3.08 0.98
CA ARG A 282 21.53 -3.63 -0.30
C ARG A 282 22.09 -5.05 -0.15
N HIS A 283 22.96 -5.26 0.83
CA HIS A 283 23.54 -6.57 1.13
C HIS A 283 22.47 -7.60 1.53
N LEU A 284 21.58 -7.24 2.45
CA LEU A 284 20.47 -8.10 2.85
C LEU A 284 19.50 -8.38 1.68
N GLY A 285 19.29 -7.41 0.78
CA GLY A 285 18.54 -7.59 -0.46
C GLY A 285 19.17 -8.61 -1.41
N LEU A 286 20.50 -8.56 -1.58
CA LEU A 286 21.25 -9.55 -2.37
C LEU A 286 21.16 -10.95 -1.75
N LEU A 287 21.32 -11.06 -0.43
CA LEU A 287 21.15 -12.32 0.30
C LEU A 287 19.72 -12.84 0.13
N TYR A 288 18.71 -11.99 0.31
CA TYR A 288 17.31 -12.36 0.13
C TYR A 288 17.03 -12.91 -1.28
N ALA A 289 17.56 -12.26 -2.31
CA ALA A 289 17.47 -12.75 -3.69
C ALA A 289 18.18 -14.10 -3.88
N ALA A 290 19.36 -14.28 -3.28
CA ALA A 290 20.08 -15.55 -3.33
C ALA A 290 19.32 -16.69 -2.64
N LEU A 291 18.76 -16.45 -1.45
CA LEU A 291 17.93 -17.42 -0.71
C LEU A 291 16.61 -17.75 -1.44
N THR A 292 16.07 -16.80 -2.20
CA THR A 292 14.90 -17.00 -3.06
C THR A 292 15.21 -17.89 -4.26
N ASN A 293 16.37 -17.70 -4.88
CA ASN A 293 16.76 -18.45 -6.09
C ASN A 293 17.45 -19.79 -5.79
N CYS A 294 17.91 -20.01 -4.55
CA CYS A 294 18.50 -21.26 -4.12
C CYS A 294 17.40 -22.33 -3.95
N THR A 295 17.31 -23.27 -4.90
CA THR A 295 16.37 -24.40 -4.83
C THR A 295 16.97 -25.57 -4.06
N ILE A 296 16.21 -26.13 -3.12
CA ILE A 296 16.61 -27.28 -2.32
C ILE A 296 15.59 -28.40 -2.51
N ASN A 297 16.09 -29.63 -2.63
CA ASN A 297 15.26 -30.82 -2.50
C ASN A 297 15.13 -31.17 -1.01
N VAL A 298 13.91 -31.07 -0.49
CA VAL A 298 13.59 -31.23 0.94
C VAL A 298 13.98 -32.60 1.47
N THR A 299 14.06 -33.64 0.63
CA THR A 299 14.49 -34.98 1.07
C THR A 299 16.00 -35.12 1.28
N THR A 300 16.81 -34.18 0.75
CA THR A 300 18.28 -34.27 0.78
C THR A 300 18.97 -33.30 1.73
N ASP A 301 18.32 -32.20 2.13
CA ASP A 301 18.89 -31.25 3.09
C ASP A 301 18.35 -31.50 4.50
N ALA A 302 19.02 -32.41 5.21
CA ALA A 302 18.66 -32.80 6.57
C ALA A 302 18.76 -31.63 7.57
N ALA A 303 19.47 -30.54 7.29
CA ALA A 303 19.85 -29.57 8.31
C ALA A 303 18.68 -28.71 8.79
N LEU A 304 17.89 -28.17 7.86
CA LEU A 304 16.72 -27.36 8.18
C LEU A 304 15.60 -28.17 8.83
N ILE A 305 15.36 -29.38 8.32
CA ILE A 305 14.36 -30.29 8.88
C ILE A 305 14.78 -30.71 10.28
N GLN A 306 16.04 -31.13 10.48
CA GLN A 306 16.56 -31.46 11.81
C GLN A 306 16.46 -30.27 12.77
N PHE A 307 16.78 -29.05 12.33
CA PHE A 307 16.61 -27.85 13.14
C PHE A 307 15.15 -27.66 13.59
N GLY A 308 14.19 -27.82 12.68
CA GLY A 308 12.76 -27.75 12.99
C GLY A 308 12.33 -28.83 13.98
N LEU A 309 12.70 -30.08 13.72
CA LEU A 309 12.36 -31.23 14.56
C LEU A 309 12.96 -31.13 15.97
N GLN A 310 14.22 -30.72 16.11
CA GLN A 310 14.87 -30.52 17.42
C GLN A 310 14.22 -29.44 18.27
N ARG A 311 13.48 -28.52 17.66
CA ARG A 311 12.83 -27.39 18.34
C ARG A 311 11.34 -27.61 18.61
N CYS A 312 10.72 -28.60 17.97
CA CYS A 312 9.35 -29.02 18.28
C CYS A 312 9.36 -29.90 19.54
N ARG A 313 8.66 -29.49 20.60
CA ARG A 313 8.59 -30.26 21.86
C ARG A 313 7.90 -31.60 21.70
N ALA A 314 7.05 -31.74 20.68
CA ALA A 314 6.26 -32.93 20.41
C ALA A 314 7.00 -34.03 19.62
N CYS A 315 8.13 -33.71 18.98
CA CYS A 315 8.92 -34.70 18.26
C CYS A 315 9.85 -35.43 19.26
N GLY A 316 9.41 -36.56 19.81
CA GLY A 316 10.23 -37.47 20.63
C GLY A 316 11.37 -38.15 19.85
N ILE A 317 11.98 -37.46 18.87
CA ILE A 317 13.04 -37.95 18.03
C ILE A 317 14.37 -37.71 18.75
N SER A 318 14.76 -38.70 19.55
CA SER A 318 16.01 -38.71 20.34
C SER A 318 17.28 -38.92 19.50
N ASN A 319 17.16 -39.15 18.19
CA ASN A 319 18.30 -39.46 17.33
C ASN A 319 18.66 -38.25 16.48
N ALA A 320 19.53 -37.40 17.01
CA ALA A 320 20.34 -36.48 16.21
C ALA A 320 21.27 -37.31 15.31
N GLN A 321 20.78 -37.76 14.14
CA GLN A 321 21.65 -38.31 13.12
C GLN A 321 22.60 -37.19 12.67
N SER A 322 23.91 -37.43 12.76
CA SER A 322 24.92 -36.52 12.26
C SER A 322 24.65 -36.19 10.80
N LEU A 323 24.59 -34.90 10.47
CA LEU A 323 24.47 -34.42 9.10
C LEU A 323 25.57 -35.05 8.21
N PRO A 324 25.23 -35.63 7.04
CA PRO A 324 26.20 -36.29 6.17
C PRO A 324 27.30 -35.35 5.65
N GLN A 325 26.99 -34.06 5.53
CA GLN A 325 27.92 -32.99 5.13
C GLN A 325 27.55 -31.67 5.84
N PRO A 326 28.52 -30.76 6.06
CA PRO A 326 28.21 -29.44 6.59
C PRO A 326 27.29 -28.68 5.60
N PRO A 327 26.27 -27.96 6.09
CA PRO A 327 25.37 -27.20 5.23
C PRO A 327 26.12 -26.11 4.47
N ASP A 328 25.63 -25.78 3.27
CA ASP A 328 26.16 -24.69 2.46
C ASP A 328 26.01 -23.32 3.15
N MET A 329 26.69 -22.30 2.63
CA MET A 329 26.70 -20.97 3.24
C MET A 329 25.30 -20.36 3.42
N ASN A 330 24.43 -20.47 2.42
CA ASN A 330 23.09 -19.89 2.47
C ASN A 330 22.25 -20.57 3.55
N THR A 331 22.35 -21.89 3.65
CA THR A 331 21.69 -22.68 4.70
C THR A 331 22.26 -22.37 6.09
N ARG A 332 23.58 -22.19 6.22
CA ARG A 332 24.23 -21.76 7.48
C ARG A 332 23.73 -20.39 7.95
N ILE A 333 23.68 -19.40 7.04
CA ILE A 333 23.18 -18.06 7.34
C ILE A 333 21.72 -18.12 7.77
N LEU A 334 20.87 -18.85 7.05
CA LEU A 334 19.46 -18.98 7.40
C LEU A 334 19.25 -19.64 8.77
N LEU A 335 19.99 -20.71 9.07
CA LEU A 335 19.97 -21.35 10.39
C LEU A 335 20.41 -20.40 11.51
N ALA A 336 21.41 -19.55 11.26
CA ALA A 336 21.85 -18.55 12.23
C ALA A 336 20.76 -17.50 12.49
N LEU A 337 20.12 -17.00 11.43
CA LEU A 337 18.98 -16.07 11.54
C LEU A 337 17.81 -16.69 12.32
N LEU A 338 17.46 -17.96 12.02
CA LEU A 338 16.43 -18.69 12.75
C LEU A 338 16.78 -18.94 14.23
N ARG A 339 18.07 -19.12 14.55
CA ARG A 339 18.55 -19.22 15.95
C ARG A 339 18.47 -17.86 16.66
N GLY A 340 18.75 -16.77 15.96
CA GLY A 340 18.67 -15.40 16.46
C GLY A 340 17.25 -14.83 16.59
N ARG A 341 16.21 -15.56 16.15
CA ARG A 341 14.82 -15.08 16.10
C ARG A 341 14.29 -14.53 17.42
N ALA A 342 14.66 -15.11 18.56
CA ALA A 342 14.16 -14.69 19.87
C ALA A 342 14.62 -13.25 20.20
N THR A 343 15.83 -12.89 19.76
CA THR A 343 16.36 -11.53 19.92
C THR A 343 15.61 -10.53 19.04
N SER A 344 15.37 -10.88 17.76
CA SER A 344 14.57 -10.07 16.85
C SER A 344 13.13 -9.90 17.33
N GLU A 345 12.51 -10.97 17.84
CA GLU A 345 11.17 -10.96 18.40
C GLU A 345 11.07 -10.06 19.63
N GLU A 346 12.02 -10.18 20.55
CA GLU A 346 12.07 -9.37 21.76
C GLU A 346 12.31 -7.89 21.43
N PHE A 347 13.12 -7.59 20.41
CA PHE A 347 13.25 -6.23 19.88
C PHE A 347 11.88 -5.70 19.41
N LEU A 348 11.18 -6.44 18.54
CA LEU A 348 9.88 -6.02 18.02
C LEU A 348 8.85 -5.83 19.15
N ARG A 349 8.80 -6.73 20.13
CA ARG A 349 7.86 -6.63 21.27
C ARG A 349 8.13 -5.38 22.10
N ARG A 350 9.39 -5.13 22.46
CA ARG A 350 9.78 -3.97 23.27
C ARG A 350 9.40 -2.65 22.61
N HIS A 351 9.45 -2.61 21.28
CA HIS A 351 9.24 -1.39 20.50
C HIS A 351 7.88 -1.34 19.79
N ALA A 352 6.97 -2.27 20.07
CA ALA A 352 5.68 -2.37 19.38
C ALA A 352 4.80 -1.12 19.57
N HIS A 353 4.86 -0.46 20.73
CA HIS A 353 4.12 0.78 20.99
C HIS A 353 4.58 1.96 20.12
N SER A 354 5.80 1.91 19.58
CA SER A 354 6.34 2.94 18.68
C SER A 354 5.77 2.85 17.26
N ILE A 355 4.83 1.93 16.97
CA ILE A 355 4.21 1.79 15.63
C ILE A 355 3.55 3.08 15.13
N LEU A 356 3.17 3.98 16.04
CA LEU A 356 2.57 5.28 15.75
C LEU A 356 3.57 6.44 15.71
N ASP A 357 4.87 6.20 15.92
CA ASP A 357 5.94 7.21 15.87
C ASP A 357 6.86 6.95 14.65
N GLN A 358 6.86 7.87 13.68
CA GLN A 358 7.51 7.62 12.38
C GLN A 358 9.03 7.75 12.47
N ASP A 359 9.52 8.75 13.19
CA ASP A 359 10.95 9.00 13.30
C ASP A 359 11.58 7.88 14.14
N GLU A 360 10.88 7.46 15.19
CA GLU A 360 11.26 6.30 15.97
C GLU A 360 11.22 5.02 15.14
N LEU A 361 10.23 4.81 14.27
CA LEU A 361 10.18 3.64 13.38
C LEU A 361 11.39 3.53 12.45
N PHE A 362 11.84 4.64 11.86
CA PHE A 362 13.05 4.63 11.01
C PHE A 362 14.29 4.30 11.84
N ARG A 363 14.45 4.95 13.00
CA ARG A 363 15.56 4.70 13.92
C ARG A 363 15.58 3.25 14.42
N LEU A 364 14.41 2.67 14.70
CA LEU A 364 14.25 1.28 15.13
C LEU A 364 14.52 0.31 13.99
N TYR A 365 14.10 0.65 12.78
CA TYR A 365 14.41 -0.15 11.60
C TYR A 365 15.92 -0.20 11.34
N GLU A 366 16.62 0.93 11.39
CA GLU A 366 18.09 0.99 11.26
C GLU A 366 18.79 0.10 12.31
N GLN A 367 18.34 0.14 13.57
CA GLN A 367 18.87 -0.75 14.62
C GLN A 367 18.58 -2.22 14.37
N TRP A 368 17.37 -2.53 13.92
CA TRP A 368 16.96 -3.89 13.64
C TRP A 368 17.73 -4.48 12.46
N ILE A 369 17.88 -3.74 11.36
CA ILE A 369 18.68 -4.20 10.21
C ILE A 369 20.15 -4.34 10.58
N ALA A 370 20.71 -3.45 11.40
CA ALA A 370 22.08 -3.57 11.87
C ALA A 370 22.29 -4.85 12.70
N GLN A 371 21.33 -5.20 13.54
CA GLN A 371 21.35 -6.46 14.30
C GLN A 371 21.25 -7.69 13.39
N VAL A 372 20.35 -7.67 12.41
CA VAL A 372 20.20 -8.77 11.43
C VAL A 372 21.48 -8.92 10.60
N TYR A 373 22.03 -7.79 10.12
CA TYR A 373 23.25 -7.75 9.33
C TYR A 373 24.47 -8.27 10.11
N ALA A 374 24.61 -7.88 11.38
CA ALA A 374 25.68 -8.38 12.25
C ALA A 374 25.65 -9.90 12.41
N ASN A 375 24.45 -10.51 12.50
CA ASN A 375 24.32 -11.98 12.55
C ASN A 375 24.79 -12.64 11.24
N VAL A 376 24.51 -12.03 10.09
CA VAL A 376 25.00 -12.52 8.79
C VAL A 376 26.52 -12.40 8.72
N CYS A 377 27.08 -11.24 9.06
CA CYS A 377 28.52 -11.01 9.06
C CYS A 377 29.27 -11.98 9.98
N ALA A 378 28.72 -12.30 11.15
CA ALA A 378 29.32 -13.26 12.06
C ALA A 378 29.44 -14.67 11.45
N VAL A 379 28.46 -15.10 10.66
CA VAL A 379 28.50 -16.40 9.97
C VAL A 379 29.52 -16.40 8.83
N VAL A 380 29.59 -15.31 8.06
CA VAL A 380 30.53 -15.19 6.94
C VAL A 380 31.99 -15.10 7.44
N ALA A 381 32.22 -14.37 8.54
CA ALA A 381 33.55 -14.24 9.13
C ALA A 381 34.12 -15.59 9.62
N ASP A 382 33.26 -16.54 10.01
CA ASP A 382 33.64 -17.88 10.45
C ASP A 382 34.22 -18.75 9.30
N THR A 383 34.04 -18.37 8.03
CA THR A 383 34.41 -19.20 6.87
C THR A 383 35.66 -18.72 6.11
N GLN A 384 36.54 -17.94 6.75
CA GLN A 384 37.76 -17.36 6.12
C GLN A 384 37.48 -16.50 4.86
N THR A 385 36.22 -16.15 4.60
CA THR A 385 35.78 -15.29 3.49
C THR A 385 35.49 -13.91 4.06
N SER A 386 35.93 -12.84 3.40
CA SER A 386 35.56 -11.50 3.87
C SER A 386 34.08 -11.21 3.58
N VAL A 387 33.45 -10.38 4.41
CA VAL A 387 32.05 -9.96 4.21
C VAL A 387 31.88 -9.26 2.86
N ALA A 388 32.87 -8.46 2.45
CA ALA A 388 32.88 -7.78 1.17
C ALA A 388 32.90 -8.79 0.01
N ASP A 389 33.85 -9.73 0.02
CA ASP A 389 33.97 -10.75 -1.04
C ASP A 389 32.70 -11.59 -1.17
N PHE A 390 32.07 -11.92 -0.04
CA PHE A 390 30.81 -12.66 -0.03
C PHE A 390 29.69 -11.90 -0.75
N PHE A 391 29.44 -10.64 -0.38
CA PHE A 391 28.38 -9.85 -1.02
C PHE A 391 28.72 -9.46 -2.47
N GLU A 392 29.99 -9.28 -2.81
CA GLU A 392 30.44 -9.13 -4.20
C GLU A 392 30.14 -10.38 -5.03
N SER A 393 30.36 -11.58 -4.46
CA SER A 393 30.01 -12.83 -5.14
C SER A 393 28.52 -12.97 -5.41
N LEU A 394 27.67 -12.54 -4.45
CA LEU A 394 26.22 -12.52 -4.63
C LEU A 394 25.79 -11.51 -5.69
N ALA A 395 26.40 -10.32 -5.70
CA ALA A 395 26.14 -9.30 -6.71
C ALA A 395 26.53 -9.77 -8.11
N ALA A 396 27.68 -10.44 -8.24
CA ALA A 396 28.13 -11.03 -9.50
C ALA A 396 27.18 -12.15 -9.98
N ALA A 397 26.71 -13.01 -9.08
CA ALA A 397 25.73 -14.05 -9.39
C ALA A 397 24.38 -13.45 -9.83
N ALA A 398 23.93 -12.37 -9.19
CA ALA A 398 22.71 -11.65 -9.57
C ALA A 398 22.85 -10.99 -10.96
N ALA A 399 24.01 -10.40 -11.27
CA ALA A 399 24.28 -9.77 -12.56
C ALA A 399 24.42 -10.78 -13.72
N ALA A 400 24.92 -11.99 -13.44
CA ALA A 400 25.06 -13.07 -14.42
C ALA A 400 23.72 -13.75 -14.77
N ALA A 401 22.64 -13.48 -14.03
CA ALA A 401 21.33 -14.02 -14.32
C ALA A 401 20.72 -13.36 -15.59
N PRO A 402 20.13 -14.11 -16.54
CA PRO A 402 19.67 -13.56 -17.81
C PRO A 402 18.59 -12.47 -17.64
N THR A 403 18.84 -11.29 -18.21
CA THR A 403 17.95 -10.12 -18.32
C THR A 403 17.29 -10.06 -19.71
N PRO A 404 15.95 -9.88 -19.83
CA PRO A 404 15.28 -9.64 -21.11
C PRO A 404 15.28 -8.16 -21.53
N SER A 405 15.22 -7.97 -22.85
CA SER A 405 15.35 -6.77 -23.68
C SER A 405 14.32 -5.63 -23.51
N HIS A 406 13.59 -5.54 -22.40
CA HIS A 406 12.58 -4.48 -22.17
C HIS A 406 12.60 -3.84 -20.78
N ALA A 407 13.56 -4.19 -19.91
CA ALA A 407 13.82 -3.42 -18.69
C ALA A 407 14.91 -2.38 -18.95
N SER A 408 14.69 -1.13 -18.56
CA SER A 408 15.77 -0.13 -18.56
C SER A 408 16.90 -0.61 -17.65
N PRO A 409 18.18 -0.30 -17.96
CA PRO A 409 19.32 -0.62 -17.10
C PRO A 409 19.14 -0.11 -15.65
N GLU A 410 18.35 0.94 -15.46
CA GLU A 410 18.00 1.51 -14.15
C GLU A 410 17.11 0.59 -13.30
N ALA A 411 16.20 -0.19 -13.91
CA ALA A 411 15.31 -1.11 -13.19
C ALA A 411 16.04 -2.35 -12.62
N ALA A 412 17.18 -2.73 -13.19
CA ALA A 412 18.02 -3.83 -12.69
C ALA A 412 18.93 -3.39 -11.52
N ALA A 413 19.17 -2.08 -11.35
CA ALA A 413 20.02 -1.53 -10.31
C ALA A 413 19.27 -1.29 -8.98
N THR A 414 17.95 -1.10 -9.03
CA THR A 414 17.08 -1.00 -7.85
C THR A 414 16.54 -2.38 -7.46
N ILE A 415 17.33 -3.17 -6.73
CA ILE A 415 16.75 -4.16 -5.82
C ILE A 415 16.07 -3.35 -4.71
N SER A 416 14.82 -2.92 -4.96
CA SER A 416 14.02 -2.20 -3.97
C SER A 416 13.77 -3.14 -2.80
N SER A 417 14.57 -3.02 -1.76
CA SER A 417 14.35 -3.69 -0.48
C SER A 417 13.04 -3.13 0.10
N ASN A 418 11.97 -3.93 0.07
CA ASN A 418 10.73 -3.64 0.81
C ASN A 418 10.92 -3.91 2.33
N GLY A 419 12.16 -3.81 2.83
CA GLY A 419 12.55 -4.22 4.18
C GLY A 419 11.86 -3.38 5.25
N PHE A 420 11.78 -2.07 5.03
CA PHE A 420 11.09 -1.16 5.92
C PHE A 420 9.59 -1.46 6.00
N GLU A 421 8.93 -1.68 4.86
CA GLU A 421 7.50 -2.04 4.83
C GLU A 421 7.25 -3.37 5.54
N ALA A 422 8.11 -4.37 5.32
CA ALA A 422 8.02 -5.67 5.99
C ALA A 422 8.21 -5.56 7.50
N PHE A 423 9.17 -4.72 7.94
CA PHE A 423 9.40 -4.43 9.36
C PHE A 423 8.18 -3.79 10.01
N VAL A 424 7.62 -2.73 9.40
CA VAL A 424 6.43 -2.04 9.90
C VAL A 424 5.21 -2.96 9.92
N ALA A 425 5.03 -3.75 8.87
CA ALA A 425 3.96 -4.75 8.78
C ALA A 425 4.05 -5.72 9.95
N GLN A 426 5.24 -6.28 10.23
CA GLN A 426 5.44 -7.23 11.31
C GLN A 426 5.26 -6.58 12.69
N LEU A 427 5.81 -5.37 12.90
CA LEU A 427 5.71 -4.65 14.16
C LEU A 427 4.24 -4.33 14.51
N ARG A 428 3.42 -4.00 13.51
CA ARG A 428 1.97 -3.82 13.67
C ARG A 428 1.30 -5.08 14.22
N GLU A 429 1.65 -6.25 13.70
CA GLU A 429 1.05 -7.51 14.16
C GLU A 429 1.48 -7.86 15.59
N VAL A 430 2.70 -7.50 15.98
CA VAL A 430 3.17 -7.63 17.37
C VAL A 430 2.43 -6.66 18.29
N TYR A 431 2.22 -5.42 17.87
CA TYR A 431 1.42 -4.43 18.62
C TYR A 431 -0.02 -4.91 18.86
N LEU A 432 -0.69 -5.43 17.82
CA LEU A 432 -2.05 -5.97 17.95
C LEU A 432 -2.14 -7.19 18.87
N ALA A 433 -1.03 -7.88 19.09
CA ALA A 433 -0.99 -9.06 19.96
C ALA A 433 -0.77 -8.74 21.43
N LEU A 434 -0.44 -7.51 21.81
CA LEU A 434 -0.20 -7.12 23.20
C LEU A 434 -1.44 -7.35 24.09
N ASP A 435 -2.63 -7.10 23.56
CA ASP A 435 -3.91 -7.27 24.25
C ASP A 435 -4.66 -8.55 23.83
N TYR A 436 -4.00 -9.45 23.09
CA TYR A 436 -4.65 -10.65 22.54
C TYR A 436 -4.70 -11.79 23.56
N ALA A 437 -5.92 -12.24 23.88
CA ALA A 437 -6.14 -13.44 24.67
C ALA A 437 -6.10 -14.70 23.79
N ALA A 438 -5.04 -15.49 23.91
CA ALA A 438 -4.89 -16.72 23.12
C ALA A 438 -5.94 -17.80 23.50
N PRO A 439 -6.50 -18.52 22.51
CA PRO A 439 -7.38 -19.65 22.76
C PRO A 439 -6.59 -20.84 23.35
N LYS A 440 -7.28 -21.73 24.10
CA LYS A 440 -6.66 -22.90 24.73
C LYS A 440 -6.31 -23.98 23.68
N PRO A 441 -5.04 -24.39 23.54
CA PRO A 441 -4.58 -25.27 22.46
C PRO A 441 -4.93 -26.75 22.64
N LEU A 442 -4.97 -27.46 21.52
CA LEU A 442 -4.63 -28.89 21.40
C LEU A 442 -3.28 -28.96 20.67
N SER A 443 -2.33 -29.80 21.10
CA SER A 443 -0.97 -29.91 20.50
C SER A 443 -0.82 -31.13 19.59
N PRO A 444 -0.85 -30.93 18.27
CA PRO A 444 -0.42 -31.93 17.28
C PRO A 444 1.00 -31.75 16.68
N SER A 445 1.66 -32.85 16.28
CA SER A 445 2.93 -32.87 15.53
C SER A 445 2.78 -33.41 14.10
N ALA A 446 3.61 -32.98 13.15
CA ALA A 446 3.57 -33.34 11.73
C ALA A 446 4.91 -33.93 11.21
N GLU A 447 4.83 -34.79 10.21
CA GLU A 447 5.93 -35.21 9.33
C GLU A 447 5.67 -34.73 7.90
N LEU A 448 6.74 -34.39 7.15
CA LEU A 448 6.66 -33.79 5.80
C LEU A 448 7.33 -34.71 4.76
N ASP A 449 6.70 -34.91 3.60
CA ASP A 449 7.25 -35.65 2.46
C ASP A 449 7.53 -34.75 1.24
N GLY A 450 8.50 -35.19 0.43
CA GLY A 450 9.32 -34.37 -0.49
C GLY A 450 8.65 -33.53 -1.57
N TRP A 451 9.24 -32.34 -1.77
CA TRP A 451 9.05 -31.41 -2.90
C TRP A 451 10.31 -30.54 -3.07
N THR A 452 10.52 -29.97 -4.26
CA THR A 452 11.61 -29.01 -4.53
C THR A 452 11.07 -27.58 -4.46
N ALA A 453 11.66 -26.74 -3.63
CA ALA A 453 11.25 -25.35 -3.46
C ALA A 453 12.46 -24.47 -3.12
N SER A 454 12.30 -23.15 -3.11
CA SER A 454 13.36 -22.27 -2.64
C SER A 454 13.64 -22.47 -1.16
N LEU A 455 14.90 -22.27 -0.75
CA LEU A 455 15.35 -22.38 0.64
C LEU A 455 14.47 -21.55 1.59
N LEU A 456 14.05 -20.34 1.20
CA LEU A 456 13.09 -19.53 1.97
C LEU A 456 11.70 -20.16 2.05
N THR A 457 11.18 -20.70 0.93
CA THR A 457 9.86 -21.34 0.91
C THR A 457 9.82 -22.56 1.82
N VAL A 458 10.90 -23.36 1.82
CA VAL A 458 11.03 -24.51 2.72
C VAL A 458 11.07 -24.06 4.18
N ALA A 459 11.94 -23.12 4.53
CA ALA A 459 12.06 -22.63 5.91
C ALA A 459 10.74 -22.01 6.41
N ARG A 460 10.06 -21.23 5.57
CA ARG A 460 8.75 -20.66 5.88
C ARG A 460 7.71 -21.75 6.11
N SER A 461 7.65 -22.74 5.22
CA SER A 461 6.72 -23.88 5.35
C SER A 461 6.96 -24.68 6.62
N LEU A 462 8.23 -24.97 6.96
CA LEU A 462 8.58 -25.66 8.20
C LEU A 462 8.17 -24.87 9.44
N SER A 463 8.41 -23.55 9.44
CA SER A 463 8.02 -22.68 10.56
C SER A 463 6.50 -22.57 10.76
N MET A 464 5.71 -22.89 9.73
CA MET A 464 4.25 -22.90 9.80
C MET A 464 3.67 -24.28 10.08
N GLY A 465 4.27 -25.35 9.54
CA GLY A 465 3.66 -26.68 9.49
C GLY A 465 4.17 -27.67 10.52
N LEU A 466 5.35 -27.45 11.12
CA LEU A 466 5.88 -28.33 12.17
C LEU A 466 5.37 -27.91 13.54
N GLY A 467 4.75 -28.87 14.26
CA GLY A 467 4.17 -28.67 15.58
C GLY A 467 3.07 -27.62 15.53
N LEU A 468 1.81 -28.04 15.38
CA LEU A 468 0.69 -27.11 15.32
C LEU A 468 -0.03 -27.09 16.66
N SER A 469 -0.68 -25.98 16.96
CA SER A 469 -1.74 -25.85 17.94
C SER A 469 -2.99 -25.42 17.20
N ILE A 470 -4.04 -26.23 17.29
CA ILE A 470 -5.25 -26.04 16.48
C ILE A 470 -6.46 -25.97 17.41
N VAL A 471 -7.32 -24.97 17.19
CA VAL A 471 -8.59 -24.82 17.90
C VAL A 471 -9.69 -24.61 16.87
N LEU A 472 -10.66 -25.52 16.84
CA LEU A 472 -11.82 -25.42 15.97
C LEU A 472 -13.01 -24.87 16.77
N SER A 473 -13.55 -23.74 16.33
CA SER A 473 -14.81 -23.18 16.83
C SER A 473 -15.98 -23.53 15.90
N SER A 474 -17.17 -22.99 16.16
CA SER A 474 -18.33 -23.16 15.29
C SER A 474 -18.13 -22.51 13.91
N THR A 475 -17.43 -21.38 13.84
CA THR A 475 -17.31 -20.55 12.62
C THR A 475 -15.88 -20.43 12.09
N SER A 476 -14.87 -20.64 12.94
CA SER A 476 -13.47 -20.36 12.63
C SER A 476 -12.54 -21.49 13.08
N LEU A 477 -11.45 -21.70 12.33
CA LEU A 477 -10.30 -22.50 12.72
C LEU A 477 -9.15 -21.55 13.13
N PHE A 478 -8.63 -21.73 14.35
CA PHE A 478 -7.45 -21.04 14.82
C PHE A 478 -6.24 -21.97 14.75
N VAL A 479 -5.14 -21.48 14.18
CA VAL A 479 -3.91 -22.26 13.97
C VAL A 479 -2.71 -21.46 14.44
N ARG A 480 -1.79 -22.13 15.13
CA ARG A 480 -0.51 -21.56 15.57
C ARG A 480 0.57 -22.63 15.47
N SER A 481 1.78 -22.27 15.03
CA SER A 481 2.92 -23.17 15.08
C SER A 481 3.67 -23.06 16.42
N GLU A 482 4.17 -24.19 16.91
CA GLU A 482 5.14 -24.28 18.00
C GLU A 482 6.51 -23.69 17.61
N LEU A 483 6.82 -23.65 16.31
CA LEU A 483 8.02 -22.99 15.76
C LEU A 483 7.77 -21.53 15.38
N ALA A 484 6.70 -20.91 15.87
CA ALA A 484 6.39 -19.53 15.52
C ALA A 484 7.60 -18.60 15.68
N LEU A 485 7.82 -17.81 14.62
CA LEU A 485 8.93 -16.88 14.51
C LEU A 485 8.65 -15.58 15.26
N PHE A 486 7.38 -15.21 15.37
CA PHE A 486 6.94 -13.96 15.99
C PHE A 486 5.75 -14.19 16.91
N SER A 487 5.79 -13.70 18.14
CA SER A 487 4.62 -13.68 19.03
C SER A 487 3.60 -12.66 18.57
N THR A 488 2.67 -13.12 17.74
CA THR A 488 1.55 -12.36 17.20
C THR A 488 0.24 -13.11 17.46
N ILE A 489 -0.89 -12.55 17.02
CA ILE A 489 -2.19 -13.22 17.07
C ILE A 489 -2.14 -14.59 16.35
N TRP A 490 -3.10 -15.47 16.65
CA TRP A 490 -3.20 -16.75 15.94
C TRP A 490 -3.76 -16.55 14.54
N SER A 491 -3.42 -17.43 13.59
CA SER A 491 -4.07 -17.44 12.29
C SER A 491 -5.52 -17.85 12.45
N GLU A 492 -6.45 -16.96 12.11
CA GLU A 492 -7.89 -17.26 12.09
C GLU A 492 -8.37 -17.47 10.65
N PHE A 493 -8.92 -18.67 10.39
CA PHE A 493 -9.59 -19.01 9.16
C PHE A 493 -11.10 -19.10 9.39
N ILE A 494 -11.86 -18.17 8.83
CA ILE A 494 -13.33 -18.21 8.88
C ILE A 494 -13.82 -19.23 7.85
N LEU A 495 -14.70 -20.14 8.28
CA LEU A 495 -15.13 -21.33 7.55
C LEU A 495 -16.49 -21.15 6.84
N ASP A 496 -16.70 -19.99 6.20
CA ASP A 496 -17.96 -19.59 5.58
C ASP A 496 -17.99 -19.71 4.05
N ASN A 497 -17.00 -20.42 3.49
CA ASN A 497 -16.81 -20.63 2.05
C ASN A 497 -16.72 -19.31 1.25
N THR A 498 -16.24 -18.24 1.89
CA THR A 498 -16.05 -16.92 1.25
C THR A 498 -14.57 -16.59 1.12
N ALA A 499 -14.19 -15.97 -0.01
CA ALA A 499 -12.83 -15.51 -0.25
C ALA A 499 -12.43 -14.39 0.72
N ARG A 500 -11.32 -14.60 1.44
CA ARG A 500 -10.82 -13.73 2.52
C ARG A 500 -9.31 -13.54 2.39
N VAL A 501 -8.80 -12.55 3.15
CA VAL A 501 -7.35 -12.30 3.28
C VAL A 501 -6.97 -12.59 4.73
N LEU A 502 -6.09 -13.56 4.92
CA LEU A 502 -5.47 -13.91 6.19
C LEU A 502 -4.51 -12.80 6.60
N GLN A 503 -4.47 -12.46 7.89
CA GLN A 503 -3.63 -11.37 8.42
C GLN A 503 -2.21 -11.83 8.77
N VAL A 504 -2.11 -12.97 9.47
CA VAL A 504 -0.84 -13.58 9.88
C VAL A 504 -0.83 -15.07 9.58
N PHE A 505 0.33 -15.58 9.21
CA PHE A 505 0.60 -17.00 9.06
C PHE A 505 0.71 -17.73 10.40
N PRO A 506 0.63 -19.08 10.44
CA PRO A 506 0.71 -19.83 11.69
C PRO A 506 2.02 -19.63 12.47
N ASN A 507 3.09 -19.25 11.77
CA ASN A 507 4.37 -18.89 12.36
C ASN A 507 4.40 -17.47 12.96
N GLY A 508 3.31 -16.72 12.84
CA GLY A 508 3.16 -15.34 13.32
C GLY A 508 3.65 -14.24 12.37
N GLU A 509 4.14 -14.62 11.19
CA GLU A 509 4.58 -13.69 10.17
C GLU A 509 3.39 -12.97 9.51
N SER A 510 3.51 -11.67 9.23
CA SER A 510 2.50 -10.93 8.45
C SER A 510 2.35 -11.50 7.04
N THR A 511 1.12 -11.63 6.54
CA THR A 511 0.87 -12.04 5.15
C THR A 511 1.20 -10.96 4.13
N MET A 512 1.47 -9.73 4.59
CA MET A 512 1.96 -8.65 3.72
C MET A 512 3.42 -8.79 3.33
N SER A 513 4.16 -9.77 3.89
CA SER A 513 5.53 -10.02 3.46
C SER A 513 5.55 -10.65 2.06
N THR A 514 6.35 -10.06 1.18
CA THR A 514 6.52 -10.51 -0.20
C THR A 514 7.65 -11.52 -0.28
N CYS A 515 7.44 -12.72 0.27
CA CYS A 515 8.40 -13.83 0.14
C CYS A 515 8.41 -14.39 -1.30
N ALA A 516 9.59 -14.71 -1.84
CA ALA A 516 9.74 -15.33 -3.16
C ALA A 516 8.94 -14.64 -4.29
N ASP A 517 8.83 -13.32 -4.20
CA ASP A 517 8.09 -12.44 -5.10
C ASP A 517 6.60 -12.79 -5.30
N LEU A 518 5.99 -13.40 -4.29
CA LEU A 518 4.57 -13.73 -4.26
C LEU A 518 3.82 -12.81 -3.28
N MET A 519 2.58 -12.48 -3.63
CA MET A 519 1.59 -11.92 -2.73
C MET A 519 0.81 -13.06 -2.09
N TYR A 520 0.63 -12.99 -0.77
CA TYR A 520 0.00 -14.05 0.02
C TYR A 520 -1.27 -13.55 0.74
N GLY A 521 -1.88 -14.47 1.48
CA GLY A 521 -2.96 -14.20 2.43
C GLY A 521 -4.33 -14.62 1.92
N ASP A 522 -4.54 -14.72 0.61
CA ASP A 522 -5.84 -15.12 0.09
C ASP A 522 -6.19 -16.56 0.48
N TYR A 523 -7.41 -16.77 0.99
CA TYR A 523 -7.91 -18.09 1.31
C TYR A 523 -9.43 -18.21 1.17
N VAL A 524 -9.91 -19.46 1.05
CA VAL A 524 -11.30 -19.87 1.26
C VAL A 524 -11.31 -20.98 2.29
N GLY A 525 -11.99 -20.75 3.41
CA GLY A 525 -12.20 -21.74 4.45
C GLY A 525 -13.62 -22.30 4.36
N SER A 526 -13.77 -23.62 4.49
CA SER A 526 -15.09 -24.26 4.55
C SER A 526 -15.07 -25.45 5.51
N ARG A 527 -16.26 -25.83 5.97
CA ARG A 527 -16.49 -27.01 6.79
C ARG A 527 -17.50 -27.93 6.08
N PRO A 528 -17.03 -28.76 5.13
CA PRO A 528 -17.94 -29.60 4.34
C PRO A 528 -18.72 -30.61 5.18
N GLN A 529 -18.10 -31.10 6.26
CA GLN A 529 -18.64 -32.11 7.17
C GLN A 529 -18.31 -31.74 8.62
N THR A 530 -19.00 -32.34 9.58
CA THR A 530 -18.79 -32.03 11.02
C THR A 530 -17.37 -32.32 11.49
N ASN A 531 -16.70 -33.34 10.94
CA ASN A 531 -15.34 -33.74 11.28
C ASN A 531 -14.29 -33.33 10.21
N GLN A 532 -14.65 -32.47 9.26
CA GLN A 532 -13.75 -32.09 8.16
C GLN A 532 -13.67 -30.58 7.99
N VAL A 533 -12.45 -30.05 7.89
CA VAL A 533 -12.18 -28.65 7.54
C VAL A 533 -11.38 -28.63 6.24
N ARG A 534 -11.75 -27.73 5.33
CA ARG A 534 -11.02 -27.48 4.08
C ARG A 534 -10.59 -26.02 4.02
N LEU A 535 -9.31 -25.80 3.73
CA LEU A 535 -8.74 -24.49 3.45
C LEU A 535 -8.11 -24.53 2.07
N ASP A 536 -8.52 -23.65 1.16
CA ASP A 536 -7.80 -23.40 -0.08
C ASP A 536 -7.06 -22.06 0.08
N LEU A 537 -5.72 -22.05 0.06
CA LEU A 537 -4.88 -20.87 0.15
C LEU A 537 -4.29 -20.54 -1.22
N PHE A 538 -4.11 -19.25 -1.52
CA PHE A 538 -3.66 -18.79 -2.83
C PHE A 538 -2.47 -17.84 -2.73
N CYS A 539 -1.49 -18.04 -3.60
CA CYS A 539 -0.30 -17.19 -3.74
C CYS A 539 -0.27 -16.64 -5.16
N TRP A 540 -0.04 -15.33 -5.29
CA TRP A 540 -0.14 -14.63 -6.57
C TRP A 540 1.22 -14.03 -6.97
N PRO A 541 1.57 -14.04 -8.26
CA PRO A 541 2.78 -13.38 -8.74
C PRO A 541 2.67 -11.85 -8.56
N LEU A 542 3.74 -11.21 -8.09
CA LEU A 542 3.84 -9.73 -8.09
C LEU A 542 4.08 -9.22 -9.53
N GLU A 543 3.71 -7.96 -9.81
CA GLU A 543 3.74 -7.39 -11.18
C GLU A 543 5.11 -7.48 -11.88
N HIS A 544 6.19 -7.47 -11.11
CA HIS A 544 7.57 -7.47 -11.60
C HIS A 544 8.17 -8.88 -11.74
N THR A 545 7.41 -9.94 -11.43
CA THR A 545 7.93 -11.32 -11.49
C THR A 545 8.11 -11.83 -12.92
N LYS A 546 9.27 -12.46 -13.17
CA LYS A 546 9.57 -13.15 -14.43
C LYS A 546 8.60 -14.30 -14.70
N HIS A 547 8.16 -14.98 -13.64
CA HIS A 547 7.26 -16.13 -13.70
C HIS A 547 5.89 -15.74 -13.15
N ARG A 548 4.91 -15.55 -14.04
CA ARG A 548 3.51 -15.26 -13.67
C ARG A 548 2.77 -16.53 -13.22
N THR A 549 3.35 -17.19 -12.23
CA THR A 549 2.87 -18.45 -11.68
C THR A 549 2.05 -18.17 -10.43
N CYS A 550 0.81 -18.65 -10.42
CA CYS A 550 -0.05 -18.67 -9.25
C CYS A 550 -0.04 -20.07 -8.64
N TYR A 551 -0.08 -20.15 -7.31
CA TYR A 551 -0.18 -21.39 -6.57
C TYR A 551 -1.50 -21.46 -5.80
N GLY A 552 -2.19 -22.60 -5.90
CA GLY A 552 -3.29 -22.97 -5.03
C GLY A 552 -2.86 -24.09 -4.10
N ILE A 553 -3.02 -23.91 -2.79
CA ILE A 553 -2.64 -24.88 -1.76
C ILE A 553 -3.91 -25.31 -1.05
N ARG A 554 -4.38 -26.52 -1.34
CA ARG A 554 -5.55 -27.10 -0.68
C ARG A 554 -5.14 -27.93 0.51
N LEU A 555 -5.64 -27.58 1.68
CA LEU A 555 -5.51 -28.32 2.92
C LEU A 555 -6.86 -28.93 3.29
N VAL A 556 -6.91 -30.23 3.50
CA VAL A 556 -8.09 -30.93 4.01
C VAL A 556 -7.71 -31.63 5.30
N PHE A 557 -8.32 -31.23 6.40
CA PHE A 557 -8.13 -31.82 7.72
C PHE A 557 -9.36 -32.64 8.09
N GLN A 558 -9.17 -33.92 8.38
CA GLN A 558 -10.23 -34.86 8.77
C GLN A 558 -9.92 -35.45 10.13
N ALA A 559 -10.85 -35.29 11.07
CA ALA A 559 -10.76 -35.94 12.38
C ALA A 559 -11.29 -37.38 12.26
N GLU A 560 -10.42 -38.36 12.50
CA GLU A 560 -10.75 -39.79 12.44
C GLU A 560 -11.12 -40.36 13.81
N ALA A 561 -10.51 -39.86 14.89
CA ALA A 561 -10.75 -40.25 16.28
C ALA A 561 -10.52 -39.06 17.23
N SER A 562 -10.84 -39.20 18.52
CA SER A 562 -10.65 -38.13 19.53
C SER A 562 -9.20 -37.65 19.68
N SER A 563 -8.22 -38.42 19.17
CA SER A 563 -6.78 -38.16 19.30
C SER A 563 -6.02 -38.11 17.97
N ARG A 564 -6.69 -38.27 16.82
CA ARG A 564 -6.03 -38.33 15.51
C ARG A 564 -6.69 -37.41 14.49
N LEU A 565 -5.86 -36.59 13.85
CA LEU A 565 -6.24 -35.72 12.75
C LEU A 565 -5.41 -36.09 11.52
N HIS A 566 -6.06 -36.43 10.42
CA HIS A 566 -5.42 -36.66 9.13
C HIS A 566 -5.51 -35.40 8.28
N GLY A 567 -4.38 -34.93 7.76
CA GLY A 567 -4.27 -33.79 6.87
C GLY A 567 -3.85 -34.24 5.47
N GLN A 568 -4.50 -33.72 4.45
CA GLN A 568 -4.07 -33.84 3.06
C GLN A 568 -3.77 -32.44 2.51
N VAL A 569 -2.60 -32.30 1.91
CA VAL A 569 -2.15 -31.08 1.25
C VAL A 569 -2.01 -31.36 -0.23
N GLU A 570 -2.69 -30.62 -1.08
CA GLU A 570 -2.56 -30.65 -2.53
C GLU A 570 -2.06 -29.29 -3.00
N VAL A 571 -0.94 -29.26 -3.70
CA VAL A 571 -0.36 -28.04 -4.28
C VAL A 571 -0.61 -28.05 -5.77
N GLN A 572 -1.26 -27.01 -6.24
CA GLN A 572 -1.65 -26.82 -7.63
C GLN A 572 -1.01 -25.55 -8.18
N VAL A 573 -0.74 -25.54 -9.48
CA VAL A 573 -0.07 -24.43 -10.16
C VAL A 573 -0.87 -24.01 -11.39
N ALA A 574 -0.96 -22.71 -11.61
CA ALA A 574 -1.40 -22.11 -12.86
C ALA A 574 -0.28 -21.20 -13.39
N HIS A 575 0.17 -21.46 -14.61
CA HIS A 575 1.19 -20.66 -15.27
C HIS A 575 0.56 -19.56 -16.14
N ASN A 576 1.32 -18.50 -16.41
CA ASN A 576 0.91 -17.40 -17.29
C ASN A 576 -0.41 -16.74 -16.88
N VAL A 577 -0.56 -16.45 -15.59
CA VAL A 577 -1.70 -15.64 -15.10
C VAL A 577 -1.45 -14.18 -15.51
N VAL A 578 -1.95 -13.76 -16.67
CA VAL A 578 -1.59 -12.47 -17.32
C VAL A 578 -2.59 -11.33 -17.03
N GLU A 579 -3.67 -11.58 -16.30
CA GLU A 579 -4.66 -10.52 -16.05
C GLU A 579 -4.17 -9.42 -15.08
N GLN A 580 -4.73 -8.21 -15.29
CA GLN A 580 -4.40 -6.90 -14.71
C GLN A 580 -4.01 -6.93 -13.22
N ASN A 581 -3.06 -6.05 -12.84
CA ASN A 581 -2.67 -5.67 -11.46
C ASN A 581 -3.49 -6.36 -10.34
N THR A 582 -3.10 -7.60 -10.01
CA THR A 582 -3.77 -8.44 -9.01
C THR A 582 -3.73 -7.82 -7.61
N TRP A 583 -2.77 -6.92 -7.37
CA TRP A 583 -2.60 -6.17 -6.13
C TRP A 583 -3.80 -5.28 -5.79
N ASN A 584 -4.46 -4.71 -6.80
CA ASN A 584 -5.63 -3.82 -6.59
C ASN A 584 -6.97 -4.56 -6.54
N MET A 585 -6.96 -5.88 -6.71
CA MET A 585 -8.15 -6.72 -6.65
C MET A 585 -8.49 -7.12 -5.20
N THR A 586 -9.75 -7.49 -4.97
CA THR A 586 -10.16 -8.22 -3.77
C THR A 586 -9.83 -9.71 -3.92
N ALA A 587 -9.76 -10.46 -2.81
CA ALA A 587 -9.56 -11.91 -2.85
C ALA A 587 -10.58 -12.60 -3.77
N ALA A 588 -11.86 -12.24 -3.67
CA ALA A 588 -12.92 -12.77 -4.54
C ALA A 588 -12.64 -12.51 -6.04
N GLN A 589 -12.28 -11.28 -6.40
CA GLN A 589 -11.94 -10.94 -7.79
C GLN A 589 -10.73 -11.72 -8.30
N ARG A 590 -9.71 -11.94 -7.47
CA ARG A 590 -8.55 -12.76 -7.87
C ARG A 590 -8.95 -14.22 -8.08
N MET A 591 -9.81 -14.77 -7.21
CA MET A 591 -10.32 -16.12 -7.40
C MET A 591 -11.16 -16.27 -8.68
N ASP A 592 -11.97 -15.27 -9.03
CA ASP A 592 -12.70 -15.25 -10.31
C ASP A 592 -11.75 -15.24 -11.53
N VAL A 593 -10.59 -14.60 -11.40
CA VAL A 593 -9.54 -14.67 -12.43
C VAL A 593 -8.96 -16.08 -12.50
N LEU A 594 -8.62 -16.68 -11.35
CA LEU A 594 -8.03 -18.02 -11.31
C LEU A 594 -8.95 -19.11 -11.87
N HIS A 595 -10.27 -18.99 -11.72
CA HIS A 595 -11.24 -19.90 -12.34
C HIS A 595 -11.17 -19.96 -13.88
N ARG A 596 -10.49 -18.99 -14.52
CA ARG A 596 -10.26 -18.97 -15.98
C ARG A 596 -9.03 -19.77 -16.40
N TYR A 597 -8.23 -20.23 -15.44
CA TYR A 597 -7.00 -20.97 -15.68
C TYR A 597 -7.15 -22.42 -15.25
N GLU A 598 -6.48 -23.31 -15.98
CA GLU A 598 -6.35 -24.70 -15.57
C GLU A 598 -5.27 -24.83 -14.48
N LEU A 599 -5.63 -25.52 -13.40
CA LEU A 599 -4.73 -25.81 -12.29
C LEU A 599 -4.18 -27.24 -12.42
N THR A 600 -2.85 -27.35 -12.45
CA THR A 600 -2.16 -28.64 -12.48
C THR A 600 -1.63 -28.97 -11.09
N THR A 601 -1.98 -30.15 -10.56
CA THR A 601 -1.43 -30.62 -9.28
C THR A 601 0.05 -31.00 -9.45
N ILE A 602 0.92 -30.37 -8.66
CA ILE A 602 2.37 -30.60 -8.67
C ILE A 602 2.88 -31.36 -7.44
N ALA A 603 2.12 -31.37 -6.35
CA ALA A 603 2.45 -32.13 -5.16
C ALA A 603 1.19 -32.56 -4.40
N ARG A 604 1.28 -33.74 -3.77
CA ARG A 604 0.31 -34.22 -2.79
C ARG A 604 1.06 -34.76 -1.58
N ILE A 605 0.73 -34.24 -0.41
CA ILE A 605 1.39 -34.58 0.86
C ILE A 605 0.30 -35.00 1.83
N ALA A 606 0.49 -36.14 2.49
CA ALA A 606 -0.37 -36.59 3.58
C ALA A 606 0.36 -36.38 4.91
N VAL A 607 -0.34 -35.82 5.89
CA VAL A 607 0.23 -35.49 7.21
C VAL A 607 -0.66 -36.11 8.28
N GLY A 608 -0.08 -36.90 9.17
CA GLY A 608 -0.77 -37.44 10.32
C GLY A 608 -0.45 -36.64 11.57
N TYR A 609 -1.46 -36.27 12.33
CA TYR A 609 -1.32 -35.59 13.62
C TYR A 609 -1.90 -36.46 14.73
N THR A 610 -1.16 -36.58 15.83
CA THR A 610 -1.64 -37.25 17.05
C THR A 610 -1.58 -36.27 18.21
N THR A 611 -2.57 -36.33 19.11
CA THR A 611 -2.55 -35.52 20.33
C THR A 611 -1.39 -35.98 21.21
N ALA A 612 -0.55 -35.05 21.67
CA ALA A 612 0.48 -35.36 22.65
C ALA A 612 -0.15 -36.03 23.90
N PRO A 613 0.46 -37.10 24.45
CA PRO A 613 0.01 -37.66 25.72
C PRO A 613 0.07 -36.58 26.80
N SER A 614 -0.98 -36.49 27.62
CA SER A 614 -1.01 -35.60 28.78
C SER A 614 0.07 -36.05 29.76
N GLY A 615 1.18 -35.33 29.80
CA GLY A 615 2.23 -35.48 30.81
C GLY A 615 1.87 -34.75 32.10
#